data_AF-A0A2G4GX12-F1
#
_entry.id   AF-A0A2G4GX12-F1
#
_cell.length_a   1.000
_cell.length_b   1.000
_cell.length_c   1.000
_cell.angle_alpha   90.00
_cell.angle_beta   90.00
_cell.angle_gamma   90.00
#
_symmetry.space_group_name_H-M   'P 1'
#
loop_
_entity.id
_entity.type
_entity.pdbx_description
1 polymer ?
#
loop_
_entity_poly.entity_id
_entity_poly.type
_entity_poly.pdbx_seq_one_letter_code
_entity_poly.pdbx_strand_id
1 'polypeptide(L)'
;MVASLALAATAALAVATEPRATADTAFGFHLGVNAAGLEFAEGNFPGALGTNYVAPTAAEIGYYAGKNMTIVRLPFAWERLQPTLSGAFDPTYLGYIQTAVSTMRSNGLMVLLDPHNYSMYRLSGQNRRHIGTSSVPASAFVDLWSRLADLYKGDAGVVFGLMNEPVQWDDYGEELQCA
;
A
#
# COMPACT_ATOMS: atom_id res chain seq x y z
N MET A 1 -17.18 69.95 -8.15
CA MET A 1 -16.86 68.74 -7.37
C MET A 1 -16.87 67.58 -8.35
N VAL A 2 -15.72 67.12 -8.83
CA VAL A 2 -15.63 66.02 -9.80
C VAL A 2 -14.95 64.87 -9.07
N ALA A 3 -15.69 63.79 -8.81
CA ALA A 3 -15.18 62.61 -8.14
C ALA A 3 -14.47 61.72 -9.17
N SER A 4 -13.15 61.58 -9.05
CA SER A 4 -12.36 60.62 -9.82
C SER A 4 -12.52 59.24 -9.19
N LEU A 5 -13.13 58.30 -9.93
CA LEU A 5 -13.09 56.88 -9.58
C LEU A 5 -11.77 56.29 -10.10
N ALA A 6 -10.89 55.87 -9.19
CA ALA A 6 -9.72 55.06 -9.53
C ALA A 6 -10.11 53.58 -9.52
N LEU A 7 -10.03 52.91 -10.66
CA LEU A 7 -10.24 51.47 -10.78
C LEU A 7 -8.91 50.76 -10.47
N ALA A 8 -8.84 50.09 -9.32
CA ALA A 8 -7.68 49.25 -8.97
C ALA A 8 -7.83 47.89 -9.64
N ALA A 9 -6.95 47.57 -10.60
CA ALA A 9 -6.86 46.24 -11.20
C ALA A 9 -5.97 45.34 -10.31
N THR A 10 -6.57 44.34 -9.68
CA THR A 10 -5.85 43.25 -9.01
C THR A 10 -5.37 42.23 -10.06
N ALA A 11 -4.06 42.14 -10.26
CA ALA A 11 -3.47 41.07 -11.05
C ALA A 11 -3.44 39.77 -10.23
N ALA A 12 -4.21 38.77 -10.62
CA ALA A 12 -4.08 37.42 -10.09
C ALA A 12 -2.81 36.79 -10.69
N LEU A 13 -1.83 36.43 -9.86
CA LEU A 13 -0.71 35.58 -10.29
C LEU A 13 -1.25 34.17 -10.56
N ALA A 14 -1.35 33.81 -11.82
CA ALA A 14 -1.50 32.41 -12.22
C ALA A 14 -0.18 31.69 -11.89
N VAL A 15 -0.20 30.83 -10.87
CA VAL A 15 0.87 29.85 -10.66
C VAL A 15 0.80 28.87 -11.82
N ALA A 16 1.76 28.96 -12.75
CA ALA A 16 1.93 27.96 -13.78
C ALA A 16 2.28 26.64 -13.10
N THR A 17 1.38 25.66 -13.21
CA THR A 17 1.69 24.28 -12.86
C THR A 17 2.48 23.70 -14.03
N GLU A 18 3.80 23.62 -13.89
CA GLU A 18 4.62 22.90 -14.86
C GLU A 18 4.11 21.47 -14.94
N PRO A 19 3.82 20.93 -16.14
CA PRO A 19 3.48 19.53 -16.28
C PRO A 19 4.65 18.71 -15.75
N ARG A 20 4.40 17.97 -14.65
CA ARG A 20 5.38 17.02 -14.11
C ARG A 20 5.76 16.10 -15.26
N ALA A 21 7.04 16.14 -15.64
CA ALA A 21 7.59 15.22 -16.61
C ALA A 21 7.11 13.82 -16.22
N THR A 22 6.36 13.18 -17.11
CA THR A 22 6.13 11.74 -17.01
C THR A 22 7.51 11.15 -16.86
N ALA A 23 7.78 10.49 -15.73
CA ALA A 23 9.08 9.91 -15.47
C ALA A 23 9.38 8.96 -16.61
N ASP A 24 10.10 9.47 -17.60
CA ASP A 24 10.56 8.72 -18.74
C ASP A 24 11.50 7.71 -18.11
N THR A 25 11.10 6.44 -18.15
CA THR A 25 11.94 5.33 -17.73
C THR A 25 13.06 5.22 -18.75
N ALA A 26 13.93 6.22 -18.80
CA ALA A 26 15.03 6.36 -19.77
C ALA A 26 16.01 5.17 -19.70
N PHE A 27 15.87 4.33 -18.66
CA PHE A 27 16.62 3.11 -18.45
C PHE A 27 15.76 1.83 -18.33
N GLY A 28 14.43 1.92 -18.49
CA GLY A 28 13.52 0.77 -18.42
C GLY A 28 13.33 0.13 -17.03
N PHE A 29 13.76 0.77 -15.95
CA PHE A 29 13.57 0.30 -14.58
C PHE A 29 12.97 1.38 -13.66
N HIS A 30 12.27 0.94 -12.61
CA HIS A 30 11.74 1.81 -11.57
C HIS A 30 12.76 2.00 -10.45
N LEU A 31 13.02 3.26 -10.08
CA LEU A 31 13.68 3.61 -8.83
C LEU A 31 12.63 3.99 -7.80
N GLY A 32 12.76 3.46 -6.59
CA GLY A 32 11.72 3.58 -5.57
C GLY A 32 12.21 3.36 -4.15
N VAL A 33 11.24 3.27 -3.24
CA VAL A 33 11.46 3.08 -1.80
C VAL A 33 10.37 2.18 -1.22
N ASN A 34 10.64 1.56 -0.08
CA ASN A 34 9.64 0.88 0.73
C ASN A 34 9.06 1.87 1.75
N ALA A 35 7.76 2.10 1.71
CA ALA A 35 7.03 2.82 2.74
C ALA A 35 6.54 1.83 3.81
N ALA A 36 7.50 1.26 4.55
CA ALA A 36 7.24 0.34 5.65
C ALA A 36 6.50 1.05 6.79
N GLY A 37 5.60 0.34 7.47
CA GLY A 37 4.87 0.85 8.60
C GLY A 37 3.56 0.11 8.84
N LEU A 38 2.73 -0.10 7.81
CA LEU A 38 1.39 -0.68 7.96
C LEU A 38 1.43 -2.17 8.37
N GLU A 39 2.51 -2.86 8.06
CA GLU A 39 2.79 -4.26 8.38
C GLU A 39 3.37 -4.46 9.80
N PHE A 40 3.86 -3.41 10.45
CA PHE A 40 4.60 -3.50 11.72
C PHE A 40 3.83 -4.20 12.85
N ALA A 41 4.57 -4.60 13.90
CA ALA A 41 4.05 -5.33 15.05
C ALA A 41 3.34 -6.63 14.64
N GLU A 42 4.08 -7.48 13.94
CA GLU A 42 3.63 -8.83 13.60
C GLU A 42 3.17 -9.60 14.84
N GLY A 43 2.05 -10.30 14.72
CA GLY A 43 1.41 -11.01 15.82
C GLY A 43 0.51 -10.15 16.71
N ASN A 44 0.51 -8.82 16.54
CA ASN A 44 -0.46 -7.93 17.17
C ASN A 44 -1.52 -7.47 16.14
N PHE A 45 -2.55 -8.30 16.00
CA PHE A 45 -3.68 -8.07 15.10
C PHE A 45 -4.99 -7.98 15.90
N PRO A 46 -5.84 -6.94 15.69
CA PRO A 46 -5.68 -5.90 14.67
C PRO A 46 -4.62 -4.84 15.01
N GLY A 47 -4.27 -4.65 16.28
CA GLY A 47 -3.43 -3.53 16.72
C GLY A 47 -4.06 -2.15 16.44
N ALA A 48 -3.35 -1.07 16.74
CA ALA A 48 -3.81 0.29 16.52
C ALA A 48 -2.79 1.15 15.75
N LEU A 49 -3.29 1.99 14.83
CA LEU A 49 -2.50 2.98 14.12
C LEU A 49 -1.88 3.98 15.11
N GLY A 50 -0.61 4.31 14.92
CA GLY A 50 0.15 5.19 15.81
C GLY A 50 0.65 4.53 17.10
N THR A 51 0.32 3.25 17.32
CA THR A 51 0.85 2.47 18.45
C THR A 51 1.59 1.23 17.97
N ASN A 52 0.93 0.39 17.17
CA ASN A 52 1.49 -0.88 16.68
C ASN A 52 2.04 -0.76 15.26
N TYR A 53 1.44 0.11 14.45
CA TYR A 53 1.81 0.34 13.06
C TYR A 53 1.57 1.79 12.70
N VAL A 54 2.17 2.24 11.58
CA VAL A 54 2.03 3.61 11.08
C VAL A 54 1.68 3.59 9.60
N ALA A 55 0.95 4.60 9.14
CA ALA A 55 0.66 4.80 7.73
C ALA A 55 1.63 5.85 7.18
N PRO A 56 2.08 5.73 5.91
CA PRO A 56 2.89 6.76 5.30
C PRO A 56 2.13 8.08 5.24
N THR A 57 2.80 9.16 5.62
CA THR A 57 2.24 10.50 5.59
C THR A 57 2.31 11.11 4.20
N ALA A 58 1.45 12.09 3.92
CA ALA A 58 1.53 12.85 2.66
C ALA A 58 2.87 13.58 2.49
N ALA A 59 3.51 13.99 3.60
CA ALA A 59 4.83 14.64 3.56
C ALA A 59 5.94 13.67 3.13
N GLU A 60 5.95 12.44 3.65
CA GLU A 60 6.89 11.40 3.22
C GLU A 60 6.69 11.04 1.75
N ILE A 61 5.44 10.86 1.32
CA ILE A 61 5.11 10.55 -0.07
C ILE A 61 5.55 11.70 -1.01
N GLY A 62 5.26 12.96 -0.63
CA GLY A 62 5.70 14.14 -1.37
C GLY A 62 7.22 14.25 -1.43
N TYR A 63 7.93 13.88 -0.35
CA TYR A 63 9.38 13.83 -0.34
C TYR A 63 9.93 12.80 -1.35
N TYR A 64 9.39 11.57 -1.39
CA TYR A 64 9.80 10.55 -2.36
C TYR A 64 9.61 11.02 -3.80
N ALA A 65 8.44 11.60 -4.08
CA ALA A 65 8.14 12.17 -5.39
C ALA A 65 9.09 13.33 -5.74
N GLY A 66 9.46 14.18 -4.78
CA GLY A 66 10.44 15.26 -4.94
C GLY A 66 11.88 14.77 -5.15
N LYS A 67 12.18 13.52 -4.82
CA LYS A 67 13.46 12.85 -5.09
C LYS A 67 13.49 12.09 -6.43
N ASN A 68 12.51 12.31 -7.30
CA ASN A 68 12.37 11.65 -8.59
C ASN A 68 12.23 10.11 -8.50
N MET A 69 11.77 9.59 -7.36
CA MET A 69 11.32 8.20 -7.29
C MET A 69 10.07 8.03 -8.16
N THR A 70 9.88 6.81 -8.64
CA THR A 70 8.82 6.45 -9.61
C THR A 70 7.86 5.40 -9.08
N ILE A 71 8.28 4.62 -8.06
CA ILE A 71 7.47 3.59 -7.43
C ILE A 71 7.68 3.61 -5.92
N VAL A 72 6.64 3.26 -5.17
CA VAL A 72 6.72 2.99 -3.73
C VAL A 72 6.17 1.60 -3.47
N ARG A 73 6.94 0.75 -2.80
CA ARG A 73 6.43 -0.51 -2.24
C ARG A 73 5.72 -0.20 -0.92
N LEU A 74 4.49 -0.65 -0.79
CA LEU A 74 3.65 -0.49 0.38
C LEU A 74 3.39 -1.85 1.02
N PRO A 75 4.25 -2.28 1.97
CA PRO A 75 3.98 -3.44 2.81
C PRO A 75 2.72 -3.23 3.65
N PHE A 76 1.90 -4.26 3.79
CA PHE A 76 0.75 -4.29 4.69
C PHE A 76 0.53 -5.69 5.26
N ALA A 77 -0.17 -5.78 6.38
CA ALA A 77 -0.49 -7.07 7.01
C ALA A 77 -1.82 -7.62 6.46
N TRP A 78 -1.81 -8.85 5.91
CA TRP A 78 -3.03 -9.53 5.46
C TRP A 78 -4.05 -9.68 6.59
N GLU A 79 -3.61 -10.06 7.79
CA GLU A 79 -4.48 -10.24 8.96
C GLU A 79 -5.21 -8.97 9.40
N ARG A 80 -4.64 -7.79 9.14
CA ARG A 80 -5.32 -6.52 9.39
C ARG A 80 -6.27 -6.16 8.26
N LEU A 81 -5.87 -6.39 7.01
CA LEU A 81 -6.71 -6.10 5.86
C LEU A 81 -7.91 -7.03 5.79
N GLN A 82 -7.75 -8.31 6.07
CA GLN A 82 -8.79 -9.32 5.96
C GLN A 82 -8.76 -10.24 7.20
N PRO A 83 -9.31 -9.80 8.36
CA PRO A 83 -9.18 -10.52 9.63
C PRO A 83 -9.77 -11.93 9.66
N THR A 84 -10.67 -12.22 8.73
CA THR A 84 -11.24 -13.56 8.51
C THR A 84 -10.96 -13.98 7.08
N LEU A 85 -10.32 -15.14 6.88
CA LEU A 85 -10.04 -15.67 5.54
C LEU A 85 -11.30 -15.69 4.68
N SER A 86 -11.17 -15.21 3.44
CA SER A 86 -12.28 -15.06 2.49
C SER A 86 -13.44 -14.15 2.96
N GLY A 87 -13.26 -13.46 4.08
CA GLY A 87 -14.19 -12.49 4.63
C GLY A 87 -14.08 -11.13 3.96
N ALA A 88 -14.89 -10.18 4.42
CA ALA A 88 -14.75 -8.80 4.01
C ALA A 88 -13.40 -8.22 4.47
N PHE A 89 -12.93 -7.20 3.75
CA PHE A 89 -11.82 -6.39 4.24
C PHE A 89 -12.28 -5.55 5.44
N ASP A 90 -11.38 -5.37 6.40
CA ASP A 90 -11.56 -4.39 7.46
C ASP A 90 -11.62 -2.99 6.82
N PRO A 91 -12.73 -2.25 6.96
CA PRO A 91 -12.91 -1.00 6.25
C PRO A 91 -11.95 0.09 6.73
N THR A 92 -11.55 0.06 8.00
CA THR A 92 -10.64 1.06 8.57
C THR A 92 -9.23 0.86 8.04
N TYR A 93 -8.72 -0.37 8.10
CA TYR A 93 -7.39 -0.69 7.59
C TYR A 93 -7.31 -0.56 6.06
N LEU A 94 -8.35 -0.99 5.34
CA LEU A 94 -8.47 -0.74 3.90
C LEU A 94 -8.45 0.77 3.59
N GLY A 95 -9.12 1.60 4.40
CA GLY A 95 -9.11 3.05 4.25
C GLY A 95 -7.71 3.67 4.35
N TYR A 96 -6.84 3.12 5.20
CA TYR A 96 -5.43 3.55 5.28
C TYR A 96 -4.66 3.19 4.00
N ILE A 97 -4.82 1.97 3.49
CA ILE A 97 -4.20 1.54 2.23
C ILE A 97 -4.70 2.40 1.07
N GLN A 98 -6.01 2.63 0.96
CA GLN A 98 -6.60 3.46 -0.10
C GLN A 98 -6.12 4.91 -0.02
N THR A 99 -5.99 5.47 1.18
CA THR A 99 -5.44 6.82 1.36
C THR A 99 -3.97 6.89 0.93
N ALA A 100 -3.15 5.91 1.33
CA ALA A 100 -1.75 5.83 0.92
C ALA A 100 -1.63 5.69 -0.61
N VAL A 101 -2.37 4.76 -1.22
CA VAL A 101 -2.39 4.55 -2.67
C VAL A 101 -2.80 5.84 -3.37
N SER A 102 -3.97 6.40 -3.06
CA SER A 102 -4.44 7.63 -3.73
C SER A 102 -3.47 8.80 -3.59
N THR A 103 -2.81 8.95 -2.44
CA THR A 103 -1.79 9.99 -2.22
C THR A 103 -0.53 9.74 -3.05
N MET A 104 -0.06 8.50 -3.16
CA MET A 104 1.07 8.16 -4.02
C MET A 104 0.74 8.38 -5.50
N ARG A 105 -0.43 7.92 -5.94
CA ARG A 105 -0.90 8.08 -7.31
C ARG A 105 -1.07 9.55 -7.70
N SER A 106 -1.61 10.40 -6.81
CA SER A 106 -1.73 11.84 -7.07
C SER A 106 -0.38 12.57 -7.13
N ASN A 107 0.67 11.99 -6.56
CA ASN A 107 2.06 12.47 -6.68
C ASN A 107 2.81 11.86 -7.88
N GLY A 108 2.12 11.12 -8.76
CA GLY A 108 2.71 10.50 -9.95
C GLY A 108 3.58 9.27 -9.64
N LEU A 109 3.47 8.70 -8.45
CA LEU A 109 4.18 7.48 -8.06
C LEU A 109 3.34 6.25 -8.37
N MET A 110 3.96 5.18 -8.88
CA MET A 110 3.37 3.84 -8.86
C MET A 110 3.40 3.26 -7.45
N VAL A 111 2.51 2.31 -7.15
CA VAL A 111 2.42 1.66 -5.85
C VAL A 111 2.49 0.15 -6.04
N LEU A 112 3.46 -0.49 -5.39
CA LEU A 112 3.55 -1.95 -5.31
C LEU A 112 2.93 -2.39 -3.99
N LEU A 113 1.71 -2.94 -4.05
CA LEU A 113 1.03 -3.52 -2.89
C LEU A 113 1.68 -4.84 -2.52
N ASP A 114 2.03 -5.01 -1.25
CA ASP A 114 2.80 -6.14 -0.74
C ASP A 114 2.18 -6.68 0.56
N PRO A 115 1.43 -7.80 0.53
CA PRO A 115 1.07 -8.50 1.75
C PRO A 115 2.36 -9.09 2.34
N HIS A 116 2.75 -8.56 3.48
CA HIS A 116 4.06 -8.78 4.08
C HIS A 116 4.07 -10.01 4.99
N ASN A 117 3.70 -11.16 4.39
CA ASN A 117 3.13 -12.29 5.13
C ASN A 117 3.95 -13.57 5.08
N TYR A 118 5.09 -13.60 4.38
CA TYR A 118 6.03 -14.75 4.34
C TYR A 118 5.35 -16.08 3.99
N SER A 119 4.39 -16.05 3.07
CA SER A 119 3.52 -17.18 2.67
C SER A 119 2.63 -17.77 3.77
N MET A 120 2.40 -17.03 4.84
CA MET A 120 1.63 -17.49 5.99
C MET A 120 0.52 -16.51 6.39
N TYR A 121 -0.48 -17.04 7.08
CA TYR A 121 -1.55 -16.26 7.70
C TYR A 121 -1.73 -16.69 9.17
N ARG A 122 -1.91 -15.72 10.07
CA ARG A 122 -2.24 -15.97 11.47
C ARG A 122 -3.75 -16.02 11.68
N LEU A 123 -4.25 -17.22 11.94
CA LEU A 123 -5.63 -17.41 12.38
C LEU A 123 -5.82 -16.83 13.80
N SER A 124 -6.99 -16.25 14.06
CA SER A 124 -7.30 -15.63 15.34
C SER A 124 -7.09 -16.61 16.51
N GLY A 125 -6.30 -16.19 17.50
CA GLY A 125 -5.95 -17.02 18.66
C GLY A 125 -5.02 -18.21 18.37
N GLN A 126 -4.42 -18.28 17.17
CA GLN A 126 -3.55 -19.38 16.76
C GLN A 126 -2.18 -18.89 16.25
N ASN A 127 -1.28 -19.84 16.08
CA ASN A 127 -0.02 -19.63 15.36
C ASN A 127 -0.28 -19.45 13.86
N ARG A 128 0.72 -18.90 13.17
CA ARG A 128 0.71 -18.79 11.71
C ARG A 128 0.59 -20.17 11.06
N ARG A 129 0.02 -20.18 9.87
CA ARG A 129 -0.18 -21.36 9.03
C ARG A 129 0.17 -21.01 7.60
N HIS A 130 0.87 -21.90 6.91
CA HIS A 130 1.23 -21.70 5.51
C HIS A 130 0.01 -21.77 4.61
N ILE A 131 0.02 -20.92 3.60
CA ILE A 131 -0.91 -20.98 2.47
C ILE A 131 -0.75 -22.35 1.79
N GLY A 132 -1.87 -23.00 1.50
CA GLY A 132 -1.92 -24.36 0.93
C GLY A 132 -2.26 -25.44 1.95
N THR A 133 -2.17 -25.17 3.25
CA THR A 133 -2.67 -26.08 4.29
C THR A 133 -4.21 -26.11 4.32
N SER A 134 -4.79 -27.12 4.96
CA SER A 134 -6.25 -27.19 5.16
C SER A 134 -6.80 -25.99 5.95
N SER A 135 -6.00 -25.43 6.86
CA SER A 135 -6.37 -24.27 7.68
C SER A 135 -6.24 -22.92 6.97
N VAL A 136 -5.35 -22.82 5.97
CA VAL A 136 -5.16 -21.62 5.13
C VAL A 136 -5.08 -22.10 3.68
N PRO A 137 -6.21 -22.49 3.07
CA PRO A 137 -6.19 -23.04 1.72
C PRO A 137 -5.74 -21.99 0.71
N ALA A 138 -5.14 -22.43 -0.40
CA ALA A 138 -4.71 -21.53 -1.49
C ALA A 138 -5.88 -20.66 -2.02
N SER A 139 -7.12 -21.15 -1.94
CA SER A 139 -8.32 -20.40 -2.30
C SER A 139 -8.52 -19.13 -1.47
N ALA A 140 -8.07 -19.08 -0.21
CA ALA A 140 -8.15 -17.87 0.60
C ALA A 140 -7.17 -16.78 0.11
N PHE A 141 -5.99 -17.20 -0.35
CA PHE A 141 -5.02 -16.27 -0.96
C PHE A 141 -5.50 -15.75 -2.32
N VAL A 142 -6.17 -16.61 -3.11
CA VAL A 142 -6.85 -16.19 -4.34
C VAL A 142 -7.96 -15.19 -4.04
N ASP A 143 -8.75 -15.39 -2.98
CA ASP A 143 -9.80 -14.44 -2.57
C ASP A 143 -9.23 -13.05 -2.22
N LEU A 144 -8.17 -13.00 -1.40
CA LEU A 144 -7.46 -11.74 -1.09
C LEU A 144 -7.12 -10.97 -2.37
N TRP A 145 -6.41 -11.65 -3.30
CA TRP A 145 -5.95 -11.01 -4.52
C TRP A 145 -7.07 -10.68 -5.50
N SER A 146 -8.14 -11.48 -5.56
CA SER A 146 -9.30 -11.19 -6.40
C SER A 146 -9.98 -9.90 -5.96
N ARG A 147 -10.14 -9.70 -4.63
CA ARG A 147 -10.74 -8.48 -4.08
C ARG A 147 -9.86 -7.25 -4.30
N LEU A 148 -8.54 -7.37 -4.08
CA LEU A 148 -7.59 -6.28 -4.36
C LEU A 148 -7.56 -5.95 -5.87
N ALA A 149 -7.55 -6.97 -6.73
CA ALA A 149 -7.63 -6.78 -8.17
C ALA A 149 -8.91 -6.06 -8.56
N ASP A 150 -10.06 -6.45 -8.01
CA ASP A 150 -11.34 -5.77 -8.28
C ASP A 150 -11.37 -4.30 -7.84
N LEU A 151 -10.72 -3.96 -6.72
CA LEU A 151 -10.58 -2.58 -6.26
C LEU A 151 -9.72 -1.72 -7.18
N TYR A 152 -8.68 -2.29 -7.79
CA TYR A 152 -7.66 -1.56 -8.55
C TYR A 152 -7.64 -1.87 -10.06
N LYS A 153 -8.64 -2.59 -10.60
CA LYS A 153 -8.71 -3.08 -12.00
C LYS A 153 -8.69 -2.04 -13.14
N GLY A 154 -8.44 -0.77 -12.84
CA GLY A 154 -8.28 0.30 -13.83
C GLY A 154 -7.10 1.23 -13.55
N ASP A 155 -6.34 1.03 -12.47
CA ASP A 155 -5.18 1.86 -12.16
C ASP A 155 -3.88 1.16 -12.57
N ALA A 156 -3.39 1.53 -13.76
CA ALA A 156 -2.16 0.97 -14.32
C ALA A 156 -0.89 1.26 -13.50
N GLY A 157 -0.95 2.12 -12.47
CA GLY A 157 0.17 2.31 -11.56
C GLY A 157 0.00 1.66 -10.20
N VAL A 158 -0.99 0.78 -10.03
CA VAL A 158 -1.02 -0.18 -8.92
C VAL A 158 -0.47 -1.52 -9.40
N VAL A 159 0.58 -1.99 -8.75
CA VAL A 159 1.31 -3.24 -9.04
C VAL A 159 1.09 -4.20 -7.88
N PHE A 160 0.92 -5.48 -8.17
CA PHE A 160 0.69 -6.52 -7.16
C PHE A 160 1.98 -7.31 -6.90
N GLY A 161 2.64 -7.03 -5.79
CA GLY A 161 3.69 -7.89 -5.25
C GLY A 161 3.04 -9.01 -4.46
N LEU A 162 2.95 -10.21 -5.05
CA LEU A 162 2.03 -11.24 -4.56
C LEU A 162 2.24 -11.66 -3.09
N MET A 163 3.49 -11.68 -2.62
CA MET A 163 3.84 -12.06 -1.27
C MET A 163 5.26 -11.62 -0.95
N ASN A 164 5.47 -11.02 0.22
CA ASN A 164 6.82 -10.84 0.75
C ASN A 164 7.43 -12.21 1.11
N GLU A 165 8.63 -12.48 0.61
CA GLU A 165 9.54 -13.54 1.06
C GLU A 165 8.87 -14.87 1.50
N PRO A 166 8.26 -15.64 0.58
CA PRO A 166 7.78 -16.98 0.90
C PRO A 166 8.89 -17.83 1.53
N VAL A 167 8.63 -18.40 2.71
CA VAL A 167 9.56 -19.29 3.42
C VAL A 167 9.00 -20.72 3.51
N GLN A 168 9.90 -21.69 3.61
CA GLN A 168 9.56 -23.13 3.65
C GLN A 168 9.55 -23.70 5.08
N TRP A 169 9.93 -22.91 6.08
CA TRP A 169 9.94 -23.29 7.49
C TRP A 169 8.96 -22.43 8.26
N ASP A 170 8.32 -22.98 9.29
CA ASP A 170 7.61 -22.16 10.25
C ASP A 170 8.61 -21.36 11.13
N ASP A 171 8.14 -20.34 11.84
CA ASP A 171 8.97 -19.53 12.75
C ASP A 171 9.62 -20.34 13.90
N TYR A 172 9.41 -21.67 13.94
CA TYR A 172 9.94 -22.62 14.92
C TYR A 172 10.89 -23.66 14.33
N GLY A 173 11.16 -23.63 13.02
CA GLY A 173 12.14 -24.49 12.37
C GLY A 173 11.67 -25.92 12.08
N GLU A 174 10.36 -26.18 12.06
CA GLU A 174 9.85 -27.47 11.59
C GLU A 174 9.71 -27.49 10.06
N GLU A 175 10.20 -28.56 9.42
CA GLU A 175 10.11 -28.78 7.99
C GLU A 175 8.66 -29.07 7.59
N LEU A 176 8.12 -28.32 6.62
CA LEU A 176 6.81 -28.60 6.07
C LEU A 176 6.86 -29.93 5.31
N GLN A 177 6.18 -30.95 5.84
CA GLN A 177 5.76 -32.09 5.03
C GLN A 177 4.68 -31.59 4.07
N CYS A 178 5.09 -31.19 2.86
CA CYS A 178 4.18 -31.03 1.74
C CYS A 178 3.43 -32.36 1.55
N ALA A 179 2.11 -32.35 1.74
CA ALA A 179 1.22 -33.44 1.36
C ALA A 179 0.90 -33.41 -0.15
#